data_AF-A0A6S6G5B2-F1
#
_entry.id   AF-A0A6S6G5B2-F1
#
_cell.length_a   1.000
_cell.length_b   1.000
_cell.length_c   1.000
_cell.angle_alpha   90.00
_cell.angle_beta   90.00
_cell.angle_gamma   90.00
#
_symmetry.space_group_name_H-M   'P 1'
#
loop_
_entity.id
_entity.type
_entity.pdbx_description
1 polymer ?
#
loop_
_entity_poly.entity_id
_entity_poly.type
_entity_poly.pdbx_seq_one_letter_code
_entity_poly.pdbx_strand_id
1 'polypeptide(L)' 'MEPLFYVMAIMGCGDGNTACQQTRLEPAQYQSIRACHQAMPAALARNSDIDYPVVAASCRATGTRMAQAHTVARPRG' A
#
# COMPACT_ATOMS: atom_id res chain seq x y z
N MET A 1 -8.53 5.06 -23.31
CA MET A 1 -8.18 3.93 -22.43
C MET A 1 -7.20 4.48 -21.41
N GLU A 2 -7.66 4.88 -20.23
CA GLU A 2 -6.75 5.42 -19.20
C GLU A 2 -5.77 4.32 -18.78
N PRO A 3 -4.46 4.61 -18.66
CA PRO A 3 -3.51 3.61 -18.24
C PRO A 3 -3.77 3.27 -16.76
N LEU A 4 -4.21 2.03 -16.53
CA LEU A 4 -4.32 1.46 -15.20
C LEU A 4 -2.92 1.09 -14.72
N PHE A 5 -2.35 1.92 -13.86
CA PHE A 5 -1.12 1.56 -13.16
C PHE A 5 -1.47 0.87 -11.85
N TYR A 6 -0.58 0.01 -11.38
CA TYR A 6 -0.66 -0.64 -10.09
C TYR A 6 0.46 -0.10 -9.22
N VAL A 7 0.12 0.28 -8.00
CA VAL A 7 1.08 0.73 -6.99
C VAL A 7 1.09 -0.26 -5.84
N MET A 8 2.19 -0.28 -5.09
CA MET A 8 2.32 -1.14 -3.93
C MET A 8 2.32 -0.30 -2.66
N ALA A 9 1.32 -0.52 -1.81
CA ALA A 9 1.25 0.07 -0.49
C ALA A 9 1.90 -0.89 0.51
N ILE A 10 2.87 -0.38 1.27
CA ILE A 10 3.49 -1.08 2.39
C ILE A 10 2.69 -0.74 3.65
N MET A 11 2.23 -1.78 4.32
CA MET A 11 1.41 -1.70 5.52
C MET A 11 2.20 -2.24 6.71
N GLY A 12 2.25 -1.47 7.79
CA GLY A 12 2.67 -1.95 9.10
C GLY A 12 1.46 -2.42 9.89
N CYS A 13 1.48 -3.66 10.34
CA CYS A 13 0.44 -4.23 11.20
C CYS A 13 1.01 -4.42 12.60
N GLY A 14 0.25 -4.00 13.62
CA GLY A 14 0.60 -4.23 15.02
C GLY A 14 0.43 -5.70 15.43
N ASP A 15 0.70 -6.00 16.70
CA ASP A 15 0.79 -7.37 17.25
C ASP A 15 -0.46 -8.25 17.02
N GLY A 16 -1.62 -7.64 16.78
CA GLY A 16 -2.87 -8.35 16.48
C GLY A 16 -3.12 -8.66 15.00
N ASN A 17 -2.30 -8.16 14.06
CA ASN A 17 -2.50 -8.23 12.60
C ASN A 17 -3.88 -7.73 12.10
N THR A 18 -4.68 -7.08 12.95
CA THR A 18 -6.03 -6.57 12.63
C THR A 18 -6.05 -5.08 12.30
N ALA A 19 -5.05 -4.33 12.77
CA ALA A 19 -4.92 -2.90 12.54
C ALA A 19 -3.67 -2.61 11.68
N CYS A 20 -3.76 -2.95 10.40
CA CYS A 20 -2.71 -2.62 9.42
C CYS A 20 -2.89 -1.17 8.93
N GLN A 21 -1.87 -0.34 9.09
CA GLN A 21 -1.84 1.02 8.59
C GLN A 21 -0.84 1.14 7.45
N GLN A 22 -1.14 1.97 6.46
CA GLN A 22 -0.19 2.27 5.40
C GLN A 22 0.95 3.11 5.98
N THR A 23 2.13 2.50 6.08
CA THR A 23 3.33 3.18 6.57
C THR A 23 4.07 3.86 5.43
N ARG A 24 4.13 3.21 4.26
CA ARG A 24 4.85 3.73 3.09
C ARG A 24 4.14 3.33 1.80
N LEU A 25 4.26 4.17 0.77
CA LEU A 25 3.85 3.84 -0.59
C LEU A 25 5.11 3.66 -1.43
N GLU A 26 5.21 2.53 -2.14
CA GLU A 26 6.30 2.33 -3.09
C GLU A 26 6.14 3.30 -4.27
N PRO A 27 7.21 4.01 -4.67
CA PRO A 27 7.15 4.92 -5.81
C PRO A 27 7.08 4.17 -7.16
N ALA A 28 7.38 2.87 -7.16
CA ALA A 28 7.32 2.03 -8.35
C ALA A 28 5.87 1.81 -8.82
N GLN A 29 5.64 2.05 -10.11
CA GLN A 29 4.36 1.81 -10.78
C GLN A 29 4.49 0.62 -11.72
N TYR A 30 3.52 -0.29 -11.66
CA TYR A 30 3.48 -1.51 -12.47
C TYR A 30 2.35 -1.44 -13.48
N GLN A 31 2.56 -2.00 -14.67
CA GLN A 31 1.53 -2.04 -15.72
C GLN A 31 0.53 -3.19 -15.54
N SER A 32 0.78 -4.12 -14.61
CA SER A 32 -0.09 -5.25 -14.32
C SER A 32 -0.04 -5.66 -12.85
N ILE A 33 -1.13 -6.24 -12.36
CA ILE A 33 -1.22 -6.78 -11.00
C ILE A 33 -0.19 -7.89 -10.76
N ARG A 34 0.08 -8.73 -11.78
CA ARG A 34 1.08 -9.80 -11.72
C ARG A 34 2.48 -9.25 -11.49
N ALA A 35 2.86 -8.20 -12.22
CA ALA A 35 4.15 -7.55 -12.04
C ALA A 35 4.29 -6.94 -10.64
N CYS A 36 3.22 -6.34 -10.11
CA CYS A 36 3.20 -5.84 -8.74
C CYS A 36 3.42 -6.99 -7.73
N HIS A 37 2.69 -8.11 -7.85
CA HIS A 37 2.86 -9.25 -6.95
C HIS A 37 4.27 -9.85 -6.98
N GLN A 38 4.87 -9.97 -8.17
CA GLN A 38 6.23 -10.48 -8.31
C GLN A 38 7.27 -9.57 -7.65
N ALA A 39 7.03 -8.27 -7.59
CA ALA A 39 7.91 -7.32 -6.94
C ALA A 39 7.70 -7.22 -5.42
N MET A 40 6.60 -7.78 -4.87
CA MET A 40 6.28 -7.69 -3.44
C MET A 40 7.39 -8.19 -2.51
N PRO A 41 8.03 -9.36 -2.75
CA PRO A 41 9.08 -9.84 -1.87
C PRO A 41 10.29 -8.90 -1.83
N ALA A 42 10.66 -8.31 -2.98
CA ALA A 42 11.76 -7.37 -3.06
C ALA A 42 11.43 -6.04 -2.35
N ALA A 43 10.18 -5.56 -2.47
CA ALA A 43 9.72 -4.38 -1.76
C ALA A 43 9.67 -4.61 -0.24
N LEU A 44 9.13 -5.75 0.22
CA LEU A 44 9.12 -6.10 1.64
C LEU A 44 10.53 -6.20 2.23
N ALA A 45 11.48 -6.80 1.50
CA ALA A 45 12.87 -6.87 1.94
C ALA A 45 13.51 -5.48 2.15
N ARG A 46 13.20 -4.53 1.25
CA ARG A 46 13.69 -3.14 1.34
C ARG A 46 13.02 -2.31 2.43
N ASN A 47 11.81 -2.70 2.82
CA ASN A 47 10.98 -2.03 3.83
C ASN A 47 10.93 -2.81 5.15
N SER A 48 11.92 -3.68 5.38
CA SER A 48 12.06 -4.45 6.62
C SER A 48 12.59 -3.60 7.79
N ASP A 49 12.99 -2.36 7.50
CA ASP A 49 13.39 -1.32 8.46
C ASP A 49 12.19 -0.63 9.14
N ILE A 50 10.96 -0.99 8.76
CA ILE A 50 9.75 -0.44 9.39
C ILE A 50 9.61 -1.01 10.80
N ASP A 51 9.46 -0.13 11.79
CA ASP A 51 9.20 -0.45 13.20
C ASP A 51 7.79 -1.00 13.44
N TYR A 52 7.45 -2.11 12.79
CA TYR A 52 6.23 -2.87 13.02
C TYR A 52 6.54 -4.36 13.16
N PRO A 53 5.81 -5.08 14.03
CA PRO A 53 6.01 -6.51 14.22
C PRO A 53 5.67 -7.32 12.95
N VAL A 54 4.76 -6.81 12.13
CA VAL A 54 4.39 -7.42 10.86
C VAL A 54 4.37 -6.36 9.76
N VAL A 55 5.09 -6.62 8.67
CA VAL A 55 5.08 -5.78 7.47
C VAL A 55 4.42 -6.54 6.32
N ALA A 56 3.39 -5.94 5.73
CA ALA A 56 2.63 -6.50 4.62
C ALA A 56 2.67 -5.57 3.40
N ALA A 57 2.56 -6.13 2.20
CA ALA A 57 2.45 -5.36 0.96
C ALA A 57 1.08 -5.59 0.33
N SER A 58 0.48 -4.51 -0.20
CA SER A 58 -0.83 -4.52 -0.84
C SER A 58 -0.75 -3.84 -2.20
N CYS A 59 -0.97 -4.62 -3.26
CA CYS A 59 -1.04 -4.09 -4.62
C CYS A 59 -2.42 -3.48 -4.88
N ARG A 60 -2.43 -2.21 -5.29
CA ARG A 60 -3.65 -1.43 -5.56
C ARG A 60 -3.61 -0.89 -6.98
N ALA A 61 -4.73 -0.96 -7.70
CA ALA A 61 -4.85 -0.30 -8.99
C ALA A 61 -5.07 1.20 -8.79
N THR A 62 -4.13 2.01 -9.26
CA THR A 62 -4.22 3.46 -9.33
C THR A 62 -4.79 3.86 -10.70
N GLY A 63 -6.11 3.95 -10.76
CA GLY A 63 -6.85 4.63 -11.82
C GLY A 63 -8.04 5.32 -11.17
N THR A 64 -8.04 6.67 -11.17
CA THR A 64 -9.10 7.62 -10.72
C THR A 64 -9.83 7.38 -9.36
N ARG A 65 -9.64 6.25 -8.68
CA ARG A 65 -10.30 5.87 -7.40
C ARG A 65 -9.42 6.01 -6.17
N MET A 66 -8.12 6.31 -6.33
CA MET A 66 -7.18 6.49 -5.21
C MET A 66 -7.24 7.89 -4.54
N ALA A 67 -8.31 8.66 -4.76
CA ALA A 67 -8.55 9.94 -4.10
C ALA A 67 -9.65 9.90 -3.01
N GLN A 68 -10.20 8.72 -2.67
CA GLN A 68 -11.34 8.62 -1.73
C GLN A 68 -10.95 8.22 -0.30
N ALA A 69 -9.68 7.89 -0.02
CA ALA A 69 -9.26 7.37 1.30
C ALA A 69 -8.71 8.45 2.28
N HIS A 70 -8.81 9.74 1.95
CA HIS A 70 -8.30 10.83 2.79
C HIS A 70 -9.31 11.97 2.94
N THR A 71 -10.56 11.66 3.28
CA THR A 71 -11.40 12.64 3.98
C THR A 71 -11.78 12.05 5.32
N VAL A 72 -10.83 12.11 6.27
CA VAL A 72 -11.15 12.10 7.69
C VAL A 72 -12.06 13.32 7.90
N ALA A 73 -13.36 13.09 7.89
CA ALA A 73 -14.34 14.07 8.31
C ALA A 73 -14.07 14.34 9.80
N ARG A 74 -13.45 15.49 10.09
CA ARG A 74 -13.27 16.01 11.43
C ARG A 74 -14.65 16.07 12.12
N PRO A 75 -14.87 15.41 13.27
CA PRO A 75 -16.15 15.51 13.96
C PRO A 75 -16.36 16.97 14.39
N ARG A 76 -17.52 17.53 14.02
CA ARG A 76 -17.98 18.84 14.47
C ARG A 76 -18.97 18.65 15.61
N GLY A 77 -18.71 19.34 16.72
CA GLY A 77 -19.71 19.80 17.69
C GLY A 77 -20.00 18.82 18.81
#